data_AF-A0A397UQ32-F1
#
_entry.id   AF-A0A397UQ32-F1
#
_cell.length_a   1.000
_cell.length_b   1.000
_cell.length_c   1.000
_cell.angle_alpha   90.00
_cell.angle_beta   90.00
_cell.angle_gamma   90.00
#
_symmetry.space_group_name_H-M   'P 1'
#
loop_
_entity.id
_entity.type
_entity.pdbx_description
1 polymer ?
#
loop_
_entity_poly.entity_id
_entity_poly.type
_entity_poly.pdbx_seq_one_letter_code
_entity_poly.pdbx_strand_id
1 'polypeptide(L)'
;MPLQIIHHPVVDSSLKYANTTVGRDKVFKGVQFFARFLAWYLNRINYDKETIKRLSSLKSTIASSRKLMRTGKFVEHLQQASKALKEKDEIARFTTVGRRLGYTVYLFCDSLLWAHSTGVYKFEQIKKITEIAYKFWIFGLTSSIIHCLYKLHQNGLKKNFFEKNSRSKNIESSEKISSIDSEVIALRRQLLQDIFDIMIPTTSLGYIHLEDGIVGLAGVLSAIIGAKMQWEKVNGAK
;
A
#
# COMPACT_ATOMS: atom_id res chain seq x y z
N MET A 1 23.24 24.79 -21.09
CA MET A 1 22.42 24.92 -19.86
C MET A 1 21.18 24.01 -19.81
N PRO A 2 20.37 23.78 -20.86
CA PRO A 2 19.16 22.94 -20.73
C PRO A 2 19.44 21.44 -20.51
N LEU A 3 20.53 20.88 -21.06
CA LEU A 3 20.87 19.46 -20.85
C LEU A 3 21.32 19.12 -19.42
N GLN A 4 21.89 20.07 -18.66
CA GLN A 4 22.34 19.80 -17.29
C GLN A 4 21.17 19.53 -16.33
N ILE A 5 19.98 20.07 -16.61
CA ILE A 5 18.77 19.81 -15.81
C ILE A 5 18.29 18.36 -16.01
N ILE A 6 18.40 17.83 -17.24
CA ILE A 6 17.96 16.47 -17.58
C ILE A 6 18.85 15.42 -16.90
N HIS A 7 20.16 15.69 -16.77
CA HIS A 7 21.13 14.80 -16.13
C HIS A 7 21.28 15.04 -14.62
N HIS A 8 20.38 15.80 -14.00
CA HIS A 8 20.46 16.03 -12.56
C HIS A 8 20.11 14.75 -11.78
N PRO A 9 20.83 14.36 -10.70
CA PRO A 9 20.59 13.11 -9.98
C PRO A 9 19.15 12.91 -9.45
N VAL A 10 18.44 14.02 -9.19
CA VAL A 10 17.03 13.99 -8.80
C VAL A 10 16.14 13.54 -9.96
N VAL A 11 16.44 13.94 -11.20
CA VAL A 11 15.72 13.49 -12.38
C VAL A 11 15.93 11.99 -12.57
N ASP A 12 17.17 11.50 -12.50
CA ASP A 12 17.48 10.07 -12.59
C ASP A 12 16.75 9.25 -11.51
N SER A 13 16.76 9.71 -10.26
CA SER A 13 16.07 9.06 -9.14
C SER A 13 14.54 9.04 -9.34
N SER A 14 13.99 10.12 -9.91
CA SER A 14 12.57 10.24 -10.23
C SER A 14 12.18 9.34 -11.39
N LEU A 15 13.04 9.22 -12.41
CA LEU A 15 12.85 8.31 -13.54
C LEU A 15 12.88 6.85 -13.08
N LYS A 16 13.85 6.45 -12.24
CA LYS A 16 13.87 5.10 -11.64
C LYS A 16 12.57 4.76 -10.92
N TYR A 17 12.04 5.71 -10.15
CA TYR A 17 10.75 5.55 -9.48
C TYR A 17 9.58 5.46 -10.47
N ALA A 18 9.48 6.42 -11.39
CA ALA A 18 8.40 6.52 -12.37
C ALA A 18 8.42 5.39 -13.40
N ASN A 19 9.55 4.72 -13.62
CA ASN A 19 9.65 3.54 -14.49
C ASN A 19 9.08 2.27 -13.85
N THR A 20 8.68 2.31 -12.58
CA THR A 20 7.99 1.21 -11.93
C THR A 20 6.47 1.42 -11.93
N THR A 21 5.71 0.36 -12.23
CA THR A 21 4.24 0.36 -12.11
C THR A 21 3.81 0.72 -10.68
N VAL A 22 4.56 0.26 -9.66
CA VAL A 22 4.30 0.56 -8.25
C VAL A 22 4.48 2.05 -7.95
N GLY A 23 5.55 2.68 -8.46
CA GLY A 23 5.78 4.11 -8.25
C GLY A 23 4.66 4.96 -8.83
N ARG A 24 4.27 4.70 -10.09
CA ARG A 24 3.13 5.36 -10.73
C ARG A 24 1.82 5.13 -9.96
N ASP A 25 1.55 3.89 -9.52
CA ASP A 25 0.35 3.57 -8.74
C ASP A 25 0.26 4.38 -7.43
N LYS A 26 1.37 4.60 -6.71
CA LYS A 26 1.36 5.38 -5.46
C LYS A 26 1.11 6.86 -5.70
N VAL A 27 1.68 7.45 -6.75
CA VAL A 27 1.38 8.84 -7.14
C VAL A 27 -0.09 8.98 -7.50
N PHE A 28 -0.60 8.10 -8.36
CA PHE A 28 -2.01 8.09 -8.75
C PHE A 28 -2.94 7.86 -7.57
N LYS A 29 -2.56 7.00 -6.61
CA LYS A 29 -3.32 6.83 -5.37
C LYS A 29 -3.42 8.16 -4.61
N GLY A 30 -2.31 8.88 -4.46
CA GLY A 30 -2.29 10.18 -3.80
C GLY A 30 -3.25 11.16 -4.46
N VAL A 31 -3.16 11.32 -5.79
CA VAL A 31 -4.04 12.22 -6.55
C VAL A 31 -5.52 11.80 -6.44
N GLN A 32 -5.82 10.50 -6.59
CA GLN A 32 -7.18 9.98 -6.48
C GLN A 32 -7.81 10.31 -5.12
N PHE A 33 -7.11 10.02 -4.04
CA PHE A 33 -7.64 10.19 -2.69
C PHE A 33 -7.65 11.64 -2.22
N PHE A 34 -6.71 12.46 -2.71
CA PHE A 34 -6.76 13.90 -2.51
C PHE A 34 -7.94 14.53 -3.25
N ALA A 35 -8.22 14.11 -4.50
CA ALA A 35 -9.41 14.53 -5.22
C ALA A 35 -10.70 14.11 -4.50
N ARG A 36 -10.72 12.93 -3.86
CA ARG A 36 -11.84 12.51 -2.99
C ARG A 36 -12.03 13.45 -1.81
N PHE A 37 -10.95 13.80 -1.10
CA PHE A 37 -10.98 14.73 0.01
C PHE A 37 -11.47 16.12 -0.43
N LEU A 38 -10.90 16.67 -1.50
CA LEU A 38 -11.28 17.99 -2.01
C LEU A 38 -12.75 18.04 -2.46
N ALA A 39 -13.23 17.03 -3.19
CA ALA A 39 -14.63 16.97 -3.61
C ALA A 39 -15.58 16.98 -2.41
N TRP A 40 -15.22 16.27 -1.33
CA TRP A 40 -15.98 16.25 -0.09
C TRP A 40 -15.92 17.60 0.65
N TYR A 41 -14.73 18.19 0.78
CA TYR A 41 -14.53 19.46 1.48
C TYR A 41 -15.26 20.62 0.79
N LEU A 42 -15.10 20.73 -0.53
CA LEU A 42 -15.74 21.77 -1.34
C LEU A 42 -17.26 21.66 -1.34
N ASN A 43 -17.80 20.44 -1.28
CA ASN A 43 -19.24 20.23 -1.14
C ASN A 43 -19.77 20.80 0.20
N ARG A 44 -19.04 20.61 1.31
CA ARG A 44 -19.46 21.12 2.63
C ARG A 44 -19.51 22.63 2.73
N ILE A 45 -18.65 23.33 1.99
CA ILE A 45 -18.65 24.80 1.94
C ILE A 45 -19.54 25.35 0.82
N ASN A 46 -20.37 24.50 0.19
CA ASN A 46 -21.25 24.86 -0.92
C ASN A 46 -20.51 25.54 -2.09
N TYR A 47 -19.30 25.07 -2.41
CA TYR A 47 -18.54 25.58 -3.55
C TYR A 47 -19.19 25.19 -4.88
N ASP A 48 -18.67 25.76 -5.97
CA ASP A 48 -19.12 25.50 -7.34
C ASP A 48 -19.28 24.00 -7.65
N LYS A 49 -20.49 23.63 -8.11
CA LYS A 49 -20.90 22.24 -8.40
C LYS A 49 -20.10 21.65 -9.56
N GLU A 50 -19.71 22.47 -10.53
CA GLU A 50 -18.92 22.02 -11.67
C GLU A 50 -17.51 21.60 -11.25
N THR A 51 -16.87 22.36 -10.35
CA THR A 51 -15.57 22.01 -9.76
C THR A 51 -15.64 20.69 -8.97
N ILE A 52 -16.69 20.49 -8.16
CA ILE A 52 -16.90 19.24 -7.41
C ILE A 52 -17.09 18.04 -8.37
N LYS A 53 -17.80 18.24 -9.48
CA LYS A 53 -17.99 17.22 -10.53
C LYS A 53 -16.68 16.88 -11.23
N ARG A 54 -15.84 17.86 -11.54
CA ARG A 54 -14.51 17.66 -12.13
C ARG A 54 -13.61 16.83 -11.21
N LEU A 55 -13.56 17.16 -9.92
CA LEU A 55 -12.80 16.38 -8.93
C LEU A 55 -13.33 14.95 -8.78
N SER A 56 -14.64 14.78 -8.81
CA SER A 56 -15.26 13.45 -8.77
C SER A 56 -14.92 12.61 -10.01
N SER A 57 -14.86 13.25 -11.18
CA SER A 57 -14.46 12.61 -12.45
C SER A 57 -12.97 12.27 -12.48
N LEU A 58 -12.11 13.13 -11.94
CA LEU A 58 -10.69 12.86 -11.76
C LEU A 58 -10.47 11.64 -10.85
N LYS A 59 -11.16 11.63 -9.70
CA LYS A 59 -11.14 10.50 -8.74
C LYS A 59 -11.51 9.19 -9.44
N SER A 60 -12.63 9.14 -10.15
CA SER A 60 -13.12 7.91 -10.79
C SER A 60 -12.21 7.45 -11.94
N THR A 61 -11.74 8.38 -12.77
CA THR A 61 -10.83 8.08 -13.89
C THR A 61 -9.52 7.49 -13.37
N ILE A 62 -8.88 8.14 -12.41
CA ILE A 62 -7.63 7.64 -11.83
C ILE A 62 -7.85 6.30 -11.12
N ALA A 63 -8.96 6.14 -10.37
CA ALA A 63 -9.28 4.87 -9.74
C ALA A 63 -9.36 3.72 -10.76
N SER A 64 -10.04 3.94 -11.90
CA SER A 64 -10.13 2.97 -12.99
C SER A 64 -8.76 2.64 -13.59
N SER A 65 -7.95 3.66 -13.92
CA SER A 65 -6.60 3.48 -14.46
C SER A 65 -5.69 2.68 -13.52
N ARG A 66 -5.80 2.89 -12.21
CA ARG A 66 -5.05 2.11 -11.22
C ARG A 66 -5.48 0.65 -11.15
N LYS A 67 -6.78 0.34 -11.33
CA LYS A 67 -7.22 -1.06 -11.44
C LYS A 67 -6.64 -1.73 -12.68
N LEU A 68 -6.65 -1.03 -13.81
CA LEU A 68 -6.01 -1.51 -15.05
C LEU A 68 -4.53 -1.82 -14.82
N MET A 69 -3.75 -0.90 -14.26
CA MET A 69 -2.33 -1.10 -13.98
C MET A 69 -2.03 -2.27 -13.03
N ARG A 70 -3.00 -2.67 -12.20
CA ARG A 70 -2.88 -3.79 -11.25
C ARG A 70 -3.46 -5.09 -11.80
N THR A 71 -4.06 -5.09 -12.99
CA THR A 71 -4.58 -6.31 -13.63
C THR A 71 -3.46 -7.31 -13.82
N GLY A 72 -3.72 -8.58 -13.48
CA GLY A 72 -2.71 -9.65 -13.51
C GLY A 72 -1.79 -9.72 -12.29
N LYS A 73 -1.75 -8.69 -11.43
CA LYS A 73 -0.87 -8.65 -10.25
C LYS A 73 -1.18 -9.72 -9.20
N PHE A 74 -2.38 -10.31 -9.23
CA PHE A 74 -2.73 -11.45 -8.37
C PHE A 74 -1.79 -12.65 -8.58
N VAL A 75 -1.22 -12.85 -9.78
CA VAL A 75 -0.24 -13.92 -10.07
C VAL A 75 1.07 -13.68 -9.31
N GLU A 76 1.52 -12.43 -9.23
CA GLU A 76 2.69 -12.05 -8.42
C GLU A 76 2.48 -12.40 -6.94
N HIS A 77 1.26 -12.13 -6.43
CA HIS A 77 0.90 -12.45 -5.05
C HIS A 77 0.82 -13.96 -4.81
N LEU A 78 0.29 -14.76 -5.76
CA LEU A 78 0.33 -16.22 -5.68
C LEU A 78 1.76 -16.76 -5.63
N GLN A 79 2.64 -16.25 -6.50
CA GLN A 79 4.05 -16.66 -6.49
C GLN A 79 4.72 -16.31 -5.16
N GLN A 80 4.43 -15.13 -4.61
CA GLN A 80 4.96 -14.70 -3.31
C GLN A 80 4.38 -15.54 -2.15
N ALA A 81 3.12 -15.99 -2.23
CA ALA A 81 2.55 -16.91 -1.26
C ALA A 81 3.30 -18.24 -1.26
N SER A 82 3.56 -18.80 -2.45
CA SER A 82 4.35 -20.04 -2.60
C SER A 82 5.77 -19.89 -2.03
N LYS A 83 6.45 -18.77 -2.29
CA LYS A 83 7.77 -18.49 -1.71
C LYS A 83 7.71 -18.39 -0.18
N ALA A 84 6.67 -17.77 0.37
CA ALA A 84 6.49 -17.60 1.81
C ALA A 84 6.30 -18.93 2.56
N LEU A 85 5.87 -20.01 1.91
CA LEU A 85 5.76 -21.34 2.53
C LEU A 85 7.11 -21.88 3.03
N LYS A 86 8.23 -21.38 2.49
CA LYS A 86 9.58 -21.77 2.90
C LYS A 86 10.07 -21.07 4.18
N GLU A 87 9.31 -20.09 4.69
CA GLU A 87 9.63 -19.41 5.93
C GLU A 87 9.59 -20.40 7.10
N LYS A 88 10.65 -20.40 7.92
CA LYS A 88 10.80 -21.35 9.03
C LYS A 88 9.96 -20.92 10.23
N ASP A 89 9.93 -19.62 10.49
CA ASP A 89 9.10 -19.04 11.54
C ASP A 89 7.61 -19.21 11.18
N GLU A 90 6.90 -20.01 11.97
CA GLU A 90 5.54 -20.42 11.65
C GLU A 90 4.57 -19.24 11.63
N ILE A 91 4.67 -18.33 12.60
CA ILE A 91 3.78 -17.17 12.70
C ILE A 91 4.07 -16.23 11.53
N ALA A 92 5.35 -15.97 11.24
CA ALA A 92 5.74 -15.16 10.08
C ALA A 92 5.28 -15.80 8.77
N ARG A 93 5.39 -17.12 8.63
CA ARG A 93 4.91 -17.90 7.47
C ARG A 93 3.41 -17.74 7.29
N PHE A 94 2.60 -18.07 8.29
CA PHE A 94 1.13 -18.03 8.20
C PHE A 94 0.62 -16.62 7.89
N THR A 95 1.14 -15.62 8.60
CA THR A 95 0.72 -14.22 8.38
C THR A 95 1.15 -13.69 7.01
N THR A 96 2.34 -14.06 6.52
CA THR A 96 2.79 -13.68 5.18
C THR A 96 1.95 -14.37 4.10
N VAL A 97 1.72 -15.68 4.21
CA VAL A 97 0.87 -16.44 3.28
C VAL A 97 -0.55 -15.86 3.28
N GLY A 98 -1.14 -15.60 4.45
CA GLY A 98 -2.45 -14.97 4.61
C GLY A 98 -2.54 -13.63 3.89
N ARG A 99 -1.55 -12.74 4.08
CA ARG A 99 -1.48 -11.46 3.34
C ARG A 99 -1.48 -11.71 1.83
N ARG A 100 -0.64 -12.62 1.34
CA ARG A 100 -0.49 -12.86 -0.11
C ARG A 100 -1.75 -13.47 -0.73
N LEU A 101 -2.41 -14.42 -0.06
CA LEU A 101 -3.66 -15.00 -0.54
C LEU A 101 -4.81 -13.99 -0.50
N GLY A 102 -4.90 -13.17 0.56
CA GLY A 102 -5.85 -12.06 0.63
C GLY A 102 -5.74 -11.11 -0.55
N TYR A 103 -4.51 -10.65 -0.84
CA TYR A 103 -4.24 -9.79 -1.98
C TYR A 103 -4.44 -10.48 -3.33
N THR A 104 -4.24 -11.79 -3.42
CA THR A 104 -4.54 -12.57 -4.64
C THR A 104 -6.01 -12.46 -4.99
N VAL A 105 -6.90 -12.82 -4.06
CA VAL A 105 -8.35 -12.81 -4.31
C VAL A 105 -8.83 -11.37 -4.53
N TYR A 106 -8.36 -10.43 -3.71
CA TYR A 106 -8.68 -9.01 -3.88
C TYR A 106 -8.33 -8.50 -5.28
N LEU A 107 -7.09 -8.70 -5.75
CA LEU A 107 -6.63 -8.17 -7.04
C LEU A 107 -7.22 -8.92 -8.24
N PHE A 108 -7.55 -10.20 -8.07
CA PHE A 108 -8.32 -10.94 -9.07
C PHE A 108 -9.72 -10.32 -9.23
N CYS A 109 -10.45 -10.13 -8.12
CA CYS A 109 -11.74 -9.45 -8.16
C CYS A 109 -11.61 -8.01 -8.69
N ASP A 110 -10.58 -7.25 -8.30
CA ASP A 110 -10.34 -5.88 -8.80
C ASP A 110 -10.18 -5.83 -10.33
N SER A 111 -9.57 -6.86 -10.92
CA SER A 111 -9.47 -7.04 -12.38
C SER A 111 -10.84 -7.25 -13.02
N LEU A 112 -11.70 -8.10 -12.40
CA LEU A 112 -13.08 -8.30 -12.85
C LEU A 112 -13.92 -7.02 -12.72
N LEU A 113 -13.74 -6.27 -11.63
CA LEU A 113 -14.41 -4.99 -11.41
C LEU A 113 -14.04 -3.95 -12.48
N TRP A 114 -12.77 -3.95 -12.90
CA TRP A 114 -12.32 -3.08 -14.00
C TRP A 114 -12.96 -3.48 -15.33
N ALA A 115 -12.94 -4.77 -15.67
CA ALA A 115 -13.60 -5.31 -16.88
C ALA A 115 -15.11 -4.98 -16.91
N HIS A 116 -15.77 -5.05 -15.76
CA HIS A 116 -17.16 -4.61 -15.61
C HIS A 116 -17.33 -3.11 -15.91
N SER A 117 -16.52 -2.27 -15.26
CA SER A 117 -16.68 -0.81 -15.37
C SER A 117 -16.42 -0.28 -16.78
N THR A 118 -15.54 -0.93 -17.54
CA THR A 118 -15.20 -0.55 -18.92
C THR A 118 -16.15 -1.13 -19.98
N GLY A 119 -17.01 -2.08 -19.60
CA GLY A 119 -17.96 -2.69 -20.50
C GLY A 119 -17.43 -3.89 -21.29
N VAL A 120 -16.21 -4.36 -21.01
CA VAL A 120 -15.66 -5.59 -21.58
C VAL A 120 -16.57 -6.79 -21.28
N TYR A 121 -17.04 -6.90 -20.02
CA TYR A 121 -18.02 -7.91 -19.64
C TYR A 121 -18.87 -7.43 -18.46
N LYS A 122 -20.19 -7.46 -18.59
CA LYS A 122 -21.12 -7.02 -17.54
C LYS A 122 -21.56 -8.20 -16.66
N PHE A 123 -20.84 -8.41 -15.56
CA PHE A 123 -21.24 -9.38 -14.53
C PHE A 123 -22.56 -9.01 -13.84
N GLU A 124 -23.48 -9.96 -13.72
CA GLU A 124 -24.75 -9.80 -12.99
C GLU A 124 -24.53 -9.57 -11.49
N GLN A 125 -23.61 -10.32 -10.86
CA GLN A 125 -23.37 -10.29 -9.42
C GLN A 125 -22.24 -9.32 -9.01
N ILE A 126 -22.14 -8.16 -9.67
CA ILE A 126 -21.02 -7.21 -9.45
C ILE A 126 -20.89 -6.73 -8.01
N LYS A 127 -22.01 -6.59 -7.28
CA LYS A 127 -22.02 -6.23 -5.86
C LYS A 127 -21.31 -7.29 -5.01
N LYS A 128 -21.61 -8.57 -5.24
CA LYS A 128 -20.97 -9.69 -4.56
C LYS A 128 -19.47 -9.76 -4.85
N ILE A 129 -19.06 -9.55 -6.11
CA ILE A 129 -17.63 -9.47 -6.48
C ILE A 129 -16.95 -8.33 -5.73
N THR A 130 -17.62 -7.18 -5.62
CA THR A 130 -17.10 -6.01 -4.88
C THR A 130 -16.94 -6.31 -3.39
N GLU A 131 -17.94 -6.93 -2.77
CA GLU A 131 -17.88 -7.33 -1.36
C GLU A 131 -16.76 -8.34 -1.08
N ILE A 132 -16.62 -9.35 -1.94
CA ILE A 132 -15.53 -10.34 -1.84
C ILE A 132 -14.18 -9.62 -1.94
N ALA A 133 -14.01 -8.73 -2.92
CA ALA A 133 -12.78 -7.96 -3.08
C ALA A 133 -12.40 -7.22 -1.79
N TYR A 134 -13.36 -6.51 -1.16
CA TYR A 134 -13.12 -5.78 0.08
C TYR A 134 -12.86 -6.69 1.28
N LYS A 135 -13.60 -7.80 1.43
CA LYS A 135 -13.39 -8.77 2.52
C LYS A 135 -11.99 -9.36 2.47
N PHE A 136 -11.53 -9.76 1.28
CA PHE A 136 -10.19 -10.32 1.11
C PHE A 136 -9.08 -9.26 1.19
N TRP A 137 -9.37 -8.00 0.84
CA TRP A 137 -8.44 -6.91 1.10
C TRP A 137 -8.25 -6.68 2.61
N ILE A 138 -9.34 -6.66 3.39
CA ILE A 138 -9.28 -6.61 4.86
C ILE A 138 -8.49 -7.80 5.41
N PHE A 139 -8.81 -9.02 4.99
CA PHE A 139 -8.09 -10.21 5.44
C PHE A 139 -6.57 -10.10 5.19
N GLY A 140 -6.19 -9.64 4.00
CA GLY A 140 -4.77 -9.43 3.66
C GLY A 140 -4.09 -8.35 4.51
N LEU A 141 -4.79 -7.25 4.78
CA LEU A 141 -4.31 -6.16 5.65
C LEU A 141 -4.18 -6.61 7.11
N THR A 142 -5.20 -7.29 7.66
CA THR A 142 -5.17 -7.82 9.02
C THR A 142 -4.01 -8.80 9.20
N SER A 143 -3.81 -9.71 8.25
CA SER A 143 -2.67 -10.63 8.28
C SER A 143 -1.33 -9.89 8.31
N SER A 144 -1.22 -8.78 7.58
CA SER A 144 -0.03 -7.92 7.57
C SER A 144 0.20 -7.16 8.86
N ILE A 145 -0.87 -6.65 9.47
CA ILE A 145 -0.80 -5.94 10.75
C ILE A 145 -0.30 -6.91 11.83
N ILE A 146 -0.86 -8.12 11.89
CA ILE A 146 -0.41 -9.18 12.81
C ILE A 146 1.08 -9.51 12.55
N HIS A 147 1.48 -9.69 11.28
CA HIS A 147 2.88 -9.92 10.91
C HIS A 147 3.80 -8.81 11.43
N CYS A 148 3.43 -7.54 11.22
CA CYS A 148 4.23 -6.40 11.63
C CYS A 148 4.38 -6.33 13.15
N LEU A 149 3.29 -6.50 13.90
CA LEU A 149 3.31 -6.50 15.36
C LEU A 149 4.18 -7.64 15.92
N TYR A 150 4.03 -8.84 15.36
CA TYR A 150 4.83 -10.00 15.72
C TYR A 150 6.33 -9.75 15.50
N LYS A 151 6.71 -9.30 14.30
CA LYS A 151 8.11 -9.03 13.94
C LYS A 151 8.70 -7.86 14.72
N LEU A 152 7.92 -6.82 15.02
CA LEU A 152 8.36 -5.72 15.88
C LEU A 152 8.69 -6.21 17.29
N HIS A 153 7.86 -7.08 17.87
CA HIS A 153 8.13 -7.69 19.16
C HIS A 153 9.41 -8.55 19.13
N GLN A 154 9.52 -9.44 18.14
CA GLN A 154 10.70 -10.29 17.95
C GLN A 154 11.99 -9.48 17.81
N ASN A 155 11.96 -8.41 17.02
CA ASN A 155 13.11 -7.55 16.78
C ASN A 155 13.48 -6.72 18.02
N GLY A 156 12.51 -6.33 18.85
CA GLY A 156 12.77 -5.74 20.17
C GLY A 156 13.54 -6.68 21.09
N LEU A 157 13.14 -7.96 21.15
CA LEU A 157 13.85 -8.97 21.94
C LEU A 157 15.28 -9.21 21.43
N LYS A 158 15.45 -9.35 20.09
CA LYS A 158 16.76 -9.51 19.46
C LYS A 158 17.68 -8.32 19.74
N LYS A 159 17.16 -7.10 19.60
CA LYS A 159 17.92 -5.88 19.86
C LYS A 159 18.42 -5.82 21.31
N ASN A 160 17.52 -6.05 22.27
CA ASN A 160 17.86 -6.08 23.69
C ASN A 160 18.92 -7.15 24.03
N PHE A 161 18.86 -8.32 23.37
CA PHE A 161 19.86 -9.38 23.54
C PHE A 161 21.25 -8.93 23.05
N PHE A 162 21.33 -8.36 21.84
CA PHE A 162 22.61 -7.87 21.31
C PHE A 162 23.16 -6.70 22.13
N GLU A 163 22.32 -5.76 22.55
CA GLU A 163 22.74 -4.63 23.39
C GLU A 163 23.31 -5.06 24.74
N LYS A 164 22.67 -6.03 25.41
CA LYS A 164 23.15 -6.56 26.71
C LYS A 164 24.45 -7.35 26.59
N ASN A 165 24.63 -8.08 25.49
CA ASN A 165 25.82 -8.89 25.25
C ASN A 165 27.00 -8.07 24.65
N SER A 166 26.77 -6.81 24.28
CA SER A 166 27.78 -5.92 23.69
C SER A 166 28.68 -5.22 24.72
N ARG A 167 29.05 -5.88 25.84
CA ARG A 167 29.94 -5.31 26.88
C ARG A 167 31.32 -4.88 26.34
N SER A 168 31.72 -5.33 25.14
CA SER A 168 32.70 -4.67 24.29
C SER A 168 32.07 -4.47 22.92
N LYS A 169 32.07 -3.23 22.40
CA LYS A 169 31.51 -2.87 21.09
C LYS A 169 32.31 -3.55 19.97
N ASN A 170 32.04 -4.82 19.69
CA ASN A 170 32.50 -5.48 18.47
C ASN A 170 31.70 -4.93 17.28
N ILE A 171 32.39 -4.65 16.17
CA ILE A 171 31.81 -4.11 14.92
C ILE A 171 30.61 -4.96 14.47
N GLU A 172 30.71 -6.28 14.60
CA GLU A 172 29.65 -7.25 14.24
C GLU A 172 28.33 -7.03 15.02
N SER A 173 28.39 -6.68 16.31
CA SER A 173 27.20 -6.38 17.11
C SER A 173 26.53 -5.09 16.66
N SER A 174 27.32 -4.08 16.28
CA SER A 174 26.82 -2.80 15.78
C SER A 174 26.11 -2.95 14.43
N GLU A 175 26.68 -3.74 13.52
CA GLU A 175 26.06 -4.04 12.22
C GLU A 175 24.73 -4.78 12.38
N LYS A 176 24.67 -5.77 13.28
CA LYS A 176 23.42 -6.50 13.59
C LYS A 176 22.35 -5.56 14.15
N ILE A 177 22.68 -4.68 15.09
CA ILE A 177 21.73 -3.70 15.64
C ILE A 177 21.23 -2.75 14.55
N SER A 178 22.12 -2.23 13.69
CA SER A 178 21.75 -1.36 12.56
C SER A 178 20.80 -2.06 11.57
N SER A 179 21.04 -3.34 11.28
CA SER A 179 20.16 -4.14 10.43
C SER A 179 18.76 -4.32 11.04
N ILE A 180 18.70 -4.56 12.36
CA ILE A 180 17.43 -4.66 13.10
C ILE A 180 16.68 -3.33 13.08
N ASP A 181 17.37 -2.21 13.29
CA ASP A 181 16.75 -0.88 13.26
C ASP A 181 16.16 -0.56 11.89
N SER A 182 16.86 -0.93 10.81
CA SER A 182 16.35 -0.80 9.44
C SER A 182 15.08 -1.65 9.23
N GLU A 183 15.06 -2.89 9.73
CA GLU A 183 13.88 -3.76 9.67
C GLU A 183 12.70 -3.18 10.49
N VAL A 184 12.97 -2.66 11.69
CA VAL A 184 11.97 -2.01 12.55
C VAL A 184 11.36 -0.79 11.88
N ILE A 185 12.16 0.05 11.23
CA ILE A 185 11.67 1.22 10.49
C ILE A 185 10.75 0.77 9.34
N ALA A 186 11.15 -0.25 8.58
CA ALA A 186 10.34 -0.79 7.49
C ALA A 186 9.00 -1.35 8.00
N LEU A 187 9.02 -2.12 9.10
CA LEU A 187 7.82 -2.69 9.72
C LEU A 187 6.87 -1.62 10.26
N ARG A 188 7.39 -0.57 10.91
CA ARG A 188 6.57 0.55 11.40
C ARG A 188 5.88 1.28 10.26
N ARG A 189 6.57 1.52 9.16
CA ARG A 189 5.98 2.16 7.97
C ARG A 189 4.91 1.27 7.33
N GLN A 190 5.17 -0.03 7.20
CA GLN A 190 4.19 -0.98 6.67
C GLN A 190 2.95 -1.04 7.56
N LEU A 191 3.12 -1.09 8.89
CA LEU A 191 2.03 -1.09 9.87
C LEU A 191 1.18 0.18 9.76
N LEU A 192 1.81 1.36 9.75
CA LEU A 192 1.11 2.63 9.58
C LEU A 192 0.36 2.69 8.24
N GLN A 193 0.98 2.23 7.16
CA GLN A 193 0.31 2.16 5.85
C GLN A 193 -0.92 1.26 5.91
N ASP A 194 -0.81 0.06 6.50
CA ASP A 194 -1.92 -0.90 6.59
C ASP A 194 -3.06 -0.38 7.48
N ILE A 195 -2.77 0.37 8.56
CA ILE A 195 -3.77 1.03 9.41
C ILE A 195 -4.57 2.08 8.63
N PHE A 196 -3.93 2.88 7.79
CA PHE A 196 -4.66 3.81 6.93
C PHE A 196 -5.40 3.09 5.79
N ASP A 197 -4.79 2.05 5.22
CA ASP A 197 -5.38 1.29 4.11
C ASP A 197 -6.64 0.53 4.53
N ILE A 198 -6.69 -0.01 5.75
CA ILE A 198 -7.82 -0.83 6.22
C ILE A 198 -9.11 -0.02 6.41
N MET A 199 -9.00 1.30 6.63
CA MET A 199 -10.14 2.20 6.71
C MET A 199 -10.97 2.20 5.42
N ILE A 200 -10.32 2.04 4.25
CA ILE A 200 -11.00 2.11 2.95
C ILE A 200 -11.99 0.94 2.74
N PRO A 201 -11.58 -0.34 2.79
CA PRO A 201 -12.50 -1.45 2.60
C PRO A 201 -13.47 -1.63 3.78
N THR A 202 -13.08 -1.29 5.01
CA THR A 202 -14.00 -1.39 6.17
C THR A 202 -15.13 -0.37 6.08
N THR A 203 -14.85 0.88 5.66
CA THR A 203 -15.92 1.84 5.36
C THR A 203 -16.74 1.42 4.15
N SER A 204 -16.12 0.86 3.12
CA SER A 204 -16.83 0.43 1.90
C SER A 204 -17.79 -0.74 2.15
N LEU A 205 -17.50 -1.60 3.13
CA LEU A 205 -18.38 -2.68 3.59
C LEU A 205 -19.40 -2.25 4.66
N GLY A 206 -19.32 -1.01 5.15
CA GLY A 206 -20.18 -0.52 6.22
C GLY A 206 -19.85 -1.04 7.61
N TYR A 207 -18.66 -1.60 7.84
CA TYR A 207 -18.21 -2.02 9.17
C TYR A 207 -17.87 -0.84 10.08
N ILE A 208 -17.42 0.27 9.48
CA ILE A 208 -17.21 1.55 10.16
C ILE A 208 -17.80 2.66 9.31
N HIS A 209 -18.31 3.71 9.94
CA HIS A 209 -18.91 4.84 9.24
C HIS A 209 -17.96 6.04 9.29
N LEU A 210 -17.08 6.14 8.29
CA LEU A 210 -16.19 7.29 8.12
C LEU A 210 -16.69 8.19 6.99
N GLU A 211 -16.54 9.50 7.18
CA GLU A 211 -16.85 10.48 6.15
C GLU A 211 -15.85 10.39 4.99
N ASP A 212 -16.31 10.72 3.78
CA ASP A 212 -15.51 10.63 2.55
C ASP A 212 -14.20 11.43 2.62
N GLY A 213 -14.19 12.53 3.37
CA GLY A 213 -13.00 13.33 3.67
C GLY A 213 -11.94 12.55 4.45
N ILE A 214 -12.34 11.84 5.51
CA ILE A 214 -11.44 11.04 6.36
C ILE A 214 -10.84 9.89 5.53
N VAL A 215 -11.67 9.20 4.75
CA VAL A 215 -11.22 8.14 3.84
C VAL A 215 -10.27 8.70 2.77
N GLY A 216 -10.55 9.91 2.27
CA GLY A 216 -9.65 10.69 1.42
C GLY A 216 -8.27 10.90 2.05
N LEU A 217 -8.21 11.45 3.25
CA LEU A 217 -6.96 11.72 3.96
C LEU A 217 -6.18 10.44 4.29
N ALA A 218 -6.85 9.39 4.77
CA ALA A 218 -6.21 8.09 5.01
C ALA A 218 -5.57 7.52 3.72
N GLY A 219 -6.27 7.64 2.59
CA GLY A 219 -5.75 7.25 1.29
C GLY A 219 -4.53 8.05 0.82
N VAL A 220 -4.47 9.35 1.13
CA VAL A 220 -3.30 10.21 0.87
C VAL A 220 -2.12 9.81 1.76
N LEU A 221 -2.34 9.65 3.07
CA LEU A 221 -1.28 9.28 4.01
C LEU A 221 -0.66 7.92 3.68
N SER A 222 -1.50 6.91 3.39
CA SER A 222 -1.03 5.60 2.93
C SER A 222 -0.30 5.66 1.57
N ALA A 223 -0.69 6.58 0.67
CA ALA A 223 0.00 6.80 -0.59
C ALA A 223 1.39 7.39 -0.38
N ILE A 224 1.53 8.39 0.50
CA ILE A 224 2.81 9.03 0.84
C ILE A 224 3.77 8.01 1.47
N ILE A 225 3.30 7.23 2.45
CA ILE A 225 4.12 6.19 3.09
C ILE A 225 4.56 5.17 2.05
N GLY A 226 3.63 4.66 1.23
CA GLY A 226 3.94 3.71 0.17
C GLY A 226 4.87 4.27 -0.91
N ALA A 227 4.75 5.57 -1.23
CA ALA A 227 5.64 6.24 -2.16
C ALA A 227 7.06 6.32 -1.61
N LYS A 228 7.23 6.67 -0.34
CA LYS A 228 8.53 6.70 0.33
C LYS A 228 9.19 5.32 0.37
N MET A 229 8.43 4.28 0.72
CA MET A 229 8.93 2.89 0.72
C MET A 229 9.39 2.46 -0.68
N GLN A 230 8.62 2.79 -1.71
CA GLN A 230 9.00 2.46 -3.09
C GLN A 230 10.19 3.29 -3.57
N TRP A 231 10.31 4.54 -3.15
CA TRP A 231 11.46 5.40 -3.45
C TRP A 231 12.77 4.82 -2.88
N GLU A 232 12.77 4.45 -1.60
CA GLU A 232 13.92 3.82 -0.95
C GLU A 232 14.26 2.48 -1.60
N LYS A 233 13.25 1.70 -2.03
CA LYS A 233 13.48 0.43 -2.72
C LYS A 233 14.22 0.59 -4.05
N VAL A 234 13.96 1.64 -4.82
CA VAL A 234 14.55 1.83 -6.17
C VAL A 234 15.80 2.70 -6.19
N ASN A 235 15.97 3.55 -5.17
CA ASN A 235 17.10 4.50 -5.08
C ASN A 235 18.07 4.20 -3.93
N GLY A 236 17.77 3.21 -3.09
CA GLY A 236 18.49 2.95 -1.84
C GLY A 236 17.90 3.73 -0.67
N ALA A 237 18.06 3.20 0.54
CA ALA A 237 17.84 3.96 1.77
C ALA A 237 18.97 4.99 1.89
N LYS A 238 18.62 6.27 2.00
CA LYS A 238 19.56 7.32 2.42
C LYS A 238 19.52 7.45 3.93
#